data_AF-A0A0V8RX18-F1
#
_entry.id   AF-A0A0V8RX18-F1
#
_cell.length_a   1.000
_cell.length_b   1.000
_cell.length_c   1.000
_cell.angle_alpha   90.00
_cell.angle_beta   90.00
_cell.angle_gamma   90.00
#
_symmetry.space_group_name_H-M   'P 1'
#
loop_
_entity.id
_entity.type
_entity.pdbx_description
1 polymer ?
#
loop_
_entity_poly.entity_id
_entity_poly.type
_entity_poly.pdbx_seq_one_letter_code
_entity_poly.pdbx_strand_id
1 'polypeptide(L)'
;MPPLVPQRAQGGAADARGQLQGPVAAVRHVVRRLQRLVNQEYPRLADAGTCGHEFLGFVDALEREADREMASRGFEKLPSPAARERRDLVLGWYRGDGFVVELGLQGLNRCGVLRELTGGEPPHVYARFYIGGQAAFVIEAGKEEELAKTTYII
;
A
#
# COMPACT_ATOMS: atom_id res chain seq x y z
N MET A 1 46.10 -14.79 36.30
CA MET A 1 45.28 -13.65 35.84
C MET A 1 45.88 -13.07 34.56
N PRO A 2 45.21 -13.22 33.42
CA PRO A 2 45.23 -12.26 32.32
C PRO A 2 43.92 -11.43 32.30
N PRO A 3 43.93 -10.22 31.69
CA PRO A 3 42.88 -9.23 31.86
C PRO A 3 41.62 -9.48 31.02
N LEU A 4 40.52 -8.92 31.53
CA LEU A 4 39.21 -8.79 30.93
C LEU A 4 39.27 -8.07 29.57
N VAL A 5 38.80 -8.73 28.51
CA VAL A 5 38.34 -8.07 27.29
C VAL A 5 36.85 -8.37 27.16
N PRO A 6 35.94 -7.39 27.38
CA PRO A 6 34.55 -7.59 27.03
C PRO A 6 34.38 -7.46 25.51
N GLN A 7 34.16 -8.63 24.89
CA GLN A 7 33.17 -8.86 23.84
C GLN A 7 33.08 -7.80 22.74
N ARG A 8 33.78 -8.08 21.63
CA ARG A 8 33.46 -7.54 20.31
C ARG A 8 31.96 -7.71 20.05
N ALA A 9 31.32 -6.61 19.72
CA ALA A 9 29.96 -6.50 19.21
C ALA A 9 29.61 -7.65 18.26
N GLN A 10 28.85 -8.62 18.77
CA GLN A 10 28.00 -9.49 17.98
C GLN A 10 26.57 -8.95 18.08
N GLY A 11 26.37 -7.74 17.56
CA GLY A 11 25.05 -7.17 17.32
C GLY A 11 24.83 -7.12 15.82
N GLY A 12 23.79 -7.80 15.33
CA GLY A 12 23.17 -7.45 14.05
C GLY A 12 23.32 -8.40 12.87
N ALA A 13 23.64 -9.68 13.07
CA ALA A 13 23.57 -10.69 12.01
C ALA A 13 22.40 -11.69 12.17
N ALA A 14 21.43 -11.36 13.03
CA ALA A 14 20.14 -12.02 13.12
C ALA A 14 19.09 -10.93 12.96
N ASP A 15 18.68 -10.62 11.73
CA ASP A 15 17.33 -10.04 11.46
C ASP A 15 17.01 -9.77 9.98
N ALA A 16 17.92 -10.01 9.02
CA ALA A 16 17.56 -9.87 7.60
C ALA A 16 16.58 -10.95 7.10
N ARG A 17 16.38 -12.05 7.85
CA ARG A 17 15.40 -13.11 7.56
C ARG A 17 14.18 -13.12 8.50
N GLY A 18 14.19 -12.29 9.54
CA GLY A 18 13.03 -12.02 10.42
C GLY A 18 12.21 -10.80 9.98
N GLN A 19 12.76 -9.94 9.12
CA GLN A 19 12.18 -8.64 8.75
C GLN A 19 10.93 -8.65 7.85
N LEU A 20 10.41 -9.82 7.45
CA LEU A 20 9.16 -9.94 6.68
C LEU A 20 7.97 -10.37 7.55
N GLN A 21 8.10 -10.42 8.86
CA GLN A 21 7.00 -10.69 9.79
C GLN A 21 6.65 -9.40 10.52
N GLY A 22 5.71 -8.64 9.97
CA GLY A 22 5.27 -7.40 10.58
C GLY A 22 4.16 -6.72 9.78
N PRO A 23 3.53 -5.68 10.36
CA PRO A 23 2.41 -5.00 9.75
C PRO A 23 2.73 -4.42 8.36
N VAL A 24 3.96 -3.94 8.15
CA VAL A 24 4.43 -3.43 6.85
C VAL A 24 4.42 -4.51 5.78
N ALA A 25 4.93 -5.71 6.08
CA ALA A 25 4.92 -6.84 5.15
C ALA A 25 3.49 -7.32 4.87
N ALA A 26 2.64 -7.30 5.89
CA ALA A 26 1.23 -7.65 5.78
C ALA A 26 0.51 -6.69 4.81
N VAL A 27 0.67 -5.38 4.99
CA VAL A 27 0.10 -4.34 4.11
C VAL A 27 0.69 -4.40 2.70
N ARG A 28 1.98 -4.65 2.55
CA ARG A 28 2.63 -4.85 1.25
C ARG A 28 1.98 -6.01 0.48
N HIS A 29 1.64 -7.11 1.15
CA HIS A 29 0.91 -8.20 0.52
C HIS A 29 -0.48 -7.76 0.05
N VAL A 30 -1.20 -6.97 0.86
CA VAL A 30 -2.51 -6.40 0.49
C VAL A 30 -2.38 -5.51 -0.75
N VAL A 31 -1.44 -4.57 -0.74
CA VAL A 31 -1.17 -3.67 -1.88
C VAL A 31 -0.91 -4.44 -3.17
N ARG A 32 -0.04 -5.47 -3.14
CA ARG A 32 0.23 -6.32 -4.31
C ARG A 32 -0.99 -7.09 -4.78
N ARG A 33 -1.82 -7.57 -3.84
CA ARG A 33 -3.05 -8.29 -4.17
C ARG A 33 -4.07 -7.37 -4.84
N LEU A 34 -4.31 -6.20 -4.29
CA LEU A 34 -5.19 -5.19 -4.87
C LEU A 34 -4.68 -4.73 -6.24
N GLN A 35 -3.36 -4.54 -6.42
CA GLN A 35 -2.80 -4.17 -7.72
C GLN A 35 -3.08 -5.24 -8.78
N ARG A 36 -3.01 -6.54 -8.42
CA ARG A 36 -3.34 -7.61 -9.36
C ARG A 36 -4.80 -7.52 -9.82
N LEU A 37 -5.72 -7.20 -8.92
CA LEU A 37 -7.14 -7.00 -9.28
C LEU A 37 -7.32 -5.79 -10.20
N VAL A 38 -6.66 -4.67 -9.88
CA VAL A 38 -6.65 -3.48 -10.73
C VAL A 38 -6.13 -3.82 -12.13
N ASN A 39 -5.00 -4.52 -12.23
CA ASN A 39 -4.41 -4.90 -13.52
C ASN A 39 -5.32 -5.84 -14.33
N GLN A 40 -6.06 -6.73 -13.65
CA GLN A 40 -6.99 -7.66 -14.29
C GLN A 40 -8.23 -6.95 -14.83
N GLU A 41 -8.79 -5.99 -14.08
CA GLU A 41 -10.00 -5.27 -14.48
C GLU A 41 -9.72 -4.10 -15.42
N TYR A 42 -8.50 -3.54 -15.39
CA TYR A 42 -8.15 -2.35 -16.19
C TYR A 42 -8.47 -2.48 -17.68
N PRO A 43 -8.16 -3.57 -18.40
CA PRO A 43 -8.49 -3.69 -19.83
C PRO A 43 -9.98 -3.54 -20.13
N ARG A 44 -10.86 -3.98 -19.19
CA ARG A 44 -12.31 -3.85 -19.30
C ARG A 44 -12.78 -2.44 -18.98
N LEU A 45 -12.13 -1.78 -18.03
CA LEU A 45 -12.53 -0.48 -17.50
C LEU A 45 -11.79 0.71 -18.14
N ALA A 46 -10.79 0.47 -18.99
CA ALA A 46 -9.90 1.52 -19.50
C ALA A 46 -10.68 2.64 -20.20
N ASP A 47 -11.70 2.29 -20.96
CA ASP A 47 -12.53 3.26 -21.68
C ASP A 47 -13.79 3.69 -20.89
N ALA A 48 -13.97 3.18 -19.67
CA ALA A 48 -15.07 3.54 -18.79
C ALA A 48 -14.82 4.89 -18.10
N GLY A 49 -15.91 5.61 -17.83
CA GLY A 49 -15.87 6.83 -17.01
C GLY A 49 -15.70 6.51 -15.53
N THR A 50 -14.81 7.21 -14.83
CA THR A 50 -14.53 7.02 -13.39
C THR A 50 -15.67 7.42 -12.46
N CYS A 51 -16.73 8.05 -12.99
CA CYS A 51 -17.97 8.33 -12.26
C CYS A 51 -19.16 7.51 -12.80
N GLY A 52 -18.89 6.57 -13.71
CA GLY A 52 -19.86 5.63 -14.22
C GLY A 52 -20.07 4.44 -13.28
N HIS A 53 -21.21 3.78 -13.41
CA HIS A 53 -21.60 2.66 -12.56
C HIS A 53 -20.59 1.51 -12.58
N GLU A 54 -19.99 1.20 -13.73
CA GLU A 54 -19.02 0.11 -13.86
C GLU A 54 -17.74 0.35 -13.04
N PHE A 55 -17.18 1.56 -13.13
CA PHE A 55 -15.98 1.92 -12.37
C PHE A 55 -16.28 2.02 -10.88
N LEU A 56 -17.41 2.63 -10.49
CA LEU A 56 -17.80 2.71 -9.08
C LEU A 56 -18.05 1.32 -8.49
N GLY A 57 -18.70 0.42 -9.22
CA GLY A 57 -18.88 -0.97 -8.80
C GLY A 57 -17.55 -1.72 -8.64
N PHE A 58 -16.55 -1.42 -9.47
CA PHE A 58 -15.19 -1.93 -9.30
C PHE A 58 -14.52 -1.36 -8.05
N VAL A 59 -14.63 -0.04 -7.81
CA VAL A 59 -14.10 0.60 -6.59
C VAL A 59 -14.72 -0.04 -5.35
N ASP A 60 -16.04 -0.19 -5.30
CA ASP A 60 -16.73 -0.86 -4.18
C ASP A 60 -16.23 -2.28 -3.95
N ALA A 61 -15.94 -3.03 -5.02
CA ALA A 61 -15.37 -4.38 -4.91
C ALA A 61 -13.94 -4.35 -4.38
N LEU A 62 -13.14 -3.37 -4.81
CA LEU A 62 -11.76 -3.18 -4.36
C LEU A 62 -11.71 -2.76 -2.88
N GLU A 63 -12.60 -1.88 -2.44
CA GLU A 63 -12.77 -1.49 -1.04
C GLU A 63 -13.14 -2.69 -0.17
N ARG A 64 -14.11 -3.51 -0.59
CA ARG A 64 -14.50 -4.73 0.14
C ARG A 64 -13.35 -5.73 0.28
N GLU A 65 -12.55 -5.90 -0.78
CA GLU A 65 -11.38 -6.79 -0.72
C GLU A 65 -10.29 -6.20 0.19
N ALA A 66 -10.06 -4.88 0.13
CA ALA A 66 -9.13 -4.20 1.03
C ALA A 66 -9.54 -4.37 2.50
N ASP A 67 -10.83 -4.15 2.81
CA ASP A 67 -11.41 -4.36 4.14
C ASP A 67 -11.18 -5.78 4.64
N ARG A 68 -11.50 -6.77 3.80
CA ARG A 68 -11.35 -8.19 4.14
C ARG A 68 -9.90 -8.54 4.45
N GLU A 69 -8.98 -8.14 3.57
CA GLU A 69 -7.56 -8.48 3.71
C GLU A 69 -6.90 -7.74 4.88
N MET A 70 -7.28 -6.49 5.13
CA MET A 70 -6.78 -5.72 6.28
C MET A 70 -7.33 -6.29 7.59
N ALA A 71 -8.63 -6.57 7.68
CA ALA A 71 -9.24 -7.16 8.86
C ALA A 71 -8.66 -8.54 9.19
N SER A 72 -8.41 -9.40 8.18
CA SER A 72 -7.81 -10.71 8.40
C SER A 72 -6.36 -10.66 8.93
N ARG A 73 -5.74 -9.47 8.91
CA ARG A 73 -4.39 -9.19 9.41
C ARG A 73 -4.40 -8.39 10.72
N GLY A 74 -5.57 -8.19 11.32
CA GLY A 74 -5.74 -7.51 12.60
C GLY A 74 -5.80 -5.98 12.51
N PHE A 75 -6.02 -5.42 11.33
CA PHE A 75 -6.22 -3.98 11.17
C PHE A 75 -7.69 -3.61 11.38
N GLU A 76 -7.94 -2.51 12.09
CA GLU A 76 -9.29 -1.99 12.35
C GLU A 76 -9.63 -0.91 11.32
N LYS A 77 -10.75 -1.04 10.60
CA LYS A 77 -11.22 0.01 9.68
C LYS A 77 -11.65 1.24 10.47
N LEU A 78 -11.11 2.39 10.08
CA LEU A 78 -11.47 3.69 10.62
C LEU A 78 -12.57 4.34 9.76
N PRO A 79 -13.39 5.21 10.35
CA PRO A 79 -14.24 6.09 9.56
C PRO A 79 -13.35 6.98 8.67
N SER A 80 -13.75 7.14 7.41
CA SER A 80 -13.03 8.01 6.48
C SER A 80 -12.94 9.43 7.07
N PRO A 81 -11.74 10.01 7.23
CA PRO A 81 -11.61 11.41 7.61
C PRO A 81 -12.23 12.27 6.51
N ALA A 82 -12.82 13.41 6.90
CA ALA A 82 -13.37 14.38 5.97
C ALA A 82 -12.36 14.68 4.85
N ALA A 83 -12.81 14.56 3.60
CA ALA A 83 -11.97 14.68 2.42
C ALA A 83 -11.22 16.02 2.42
N ARG A 84 -9.89 15.98 2.51
CA ARG A 84 -9.00 17.12 2.25
C ARG A 84 -8.49 16.98 0.84
N GLU A 85 -8.98 17.77 -0.12
CA GLU A 85 -8.46 17.93 -1.50
C GLU A 85 -7.46 16.84 -1.94
N ARG A 86 -7.95 15.62 -2.18
CA ARG A 86 -7.08 14.48 -2.49
C ARG A 86 -6.92 14.34 -3.99
N ARG A 87 -5.68 14.09 -4.43
CA ARG A 87 -5.36 13.71 -5.82
C ARG A 87 -5.59 12.23 -6.11
N ASP A 88 -5.90 11.46 -5.07
CA ASP A 88 -5.98 10.01 -5.09
C ASP A 88 -7.38 9.55 -4.64
N LEU A 89 -7.82 8.40 -5.18
CA LEU A 89 -9.03 7.72 -4.72
C LEU A 89 -8.66 6.89 -3.49
N VAL A 90 -9.33 7.12 -2.38
CA VAL A 90 -9.03 6.43 -1.11
C VAL A 90 -9.99 5.28 -0.94
N LEU A 91 -9.45 4.08 -0.78
CA LEU A 91 -10.22 2.85 -0.54
C LEU A 91 -10.55 2.67 0.94
N GLY A 92 -9.71 3.20 1.83
CA GLY A 92 -9.97 3.10 3.25
C GLY A 92 -8.82 3.53 4.15
N TRP A 93 -9.15 3.64 5.42
CA TRP A 93 -8.27 4.01 6.50
C TRP A 93 -8.28 2.91 7.54
N TYR A 94 -7.10 2.50 8.00
CA TYR A 94 -6.95 1.34 8.86
C TYR A 94 -5.99 1.63 10.00
N ARG A 95 -6.40 1.31 11.24
CA ARG A 95 -5.56 1.41 12.42
C ARG A 95 -4.78 0.10 12.61
N GLY A 96 -3.47 0.25 12.76
CA GLY A 96 -2.59 -0.77 13.32
C GLY A 96 -2.03 -0.31 14.66
N ASP A 97 -1.16 -1.12 15.27
CA ASP A 97 -0.58 -0.79 16.56
C ASP A 97 0.42 0.37 16.46
N GLY A 98 0.01 1.56 16.94
CA GLY A 98 0.83 2.77 16.93
C GLY A 98 0.87 3.54 15.60
N PHE A 99 0.11 3.13 14.59
CA PHE A 99 0.09 3.80 13.28
C PHE A 99 -1.26 3.67 12.56
N VAL A 100 -1.45 4.47 11.51
CA VAL A 100 -2.61 4.43 10.62
C VAL A 100 -2.15 4.22 9.19
N VAL A 101 -2.91 3.45 8.41
CA VAL A 101 -2.65 3.17 6.99
C VAL A 101 -3.79 3.71 6.16
N GLU A 102 -3.47 4.52 5.17
CA GLU A 102 -4.38 4.90 4.08
C GLU A 102 -4.10 3.99 2.89
N LEU A 103 -5.11 3.27 2.39
CA LEU A 103 -5.04 2.54 1.12
C LEU A 103 -5.77 3.34 0.03
N GLY A 104 -5.20 3.39 -1.17
CA GLY A 104 -5.81 4.13 -2.27
C GLY A 104 -5.26 3.77 -3.65
N LEU A 105 -5.88 4.37 -4.66
CA LEU A 105 -5.45 4.37 -6.06
C LEU A 105 -4.91 5.77 -6.42
N GLN A 106 -3.70 5.79 -6.95
CA GLN A 106 -3.02 7.03 -7.30
C GLN A 106 -3.67 7.71 -8.51
N GLY A 107 -3.79 9.04 -8.44
CA GLY A 107 -4.11 9.88 -9.61
C GLY A 107 -5.57 9.86 -10.07
N LEU A 108 -6.47 9.27 -9.28
CA LEU A 108 -7.90 9.19 -9.58
C LEU A 108 -8.71 10.10 -8.66
N ASN A 109 -8.79 11.39 -8.96
CA ASN A 109 -9.55 12.36 -8.16
C ASN A 109 -10.66 13.11 -8.90
N ARG A 110 -10.93 12.74 -10.14
CA ARG A 110 -11.91 13.44 -10.98
C ARG A 110 -12.64 12.47 -11.88
N CYS A 111 -13.85 12.85 -12.28
CA CYS A 111 -14.59 12.18 -13.33
C CYS A 111 -13.85 12.34 -14.67
N GLY A 112 -13.68 11.26 -15.41
CA GLY A 112 -13.07 11.24 -16.74
C GLY A 112 -12.93 9.81 -17.24
N VAL A 113 -12.44 9.63 -18.46
CA VAL A 113 -12.13 8.30 -19.00
C VAL A 113 -10.89 7.75 -18.27
N LEU A 114 -10.97 6.54 -17.73
CA LEU A 114 -9.91 5.98 -16.90
C LEU A 114 -8.54 6.00 -17.60
N ARG A 115 -8.47 5.53 -18.85
CA ARG A 115 -7.24 5.51 -19.67
C ARG A 115 -6.62 6.90 -19.83
N GLU A 116 -7.43 7.93 -20.00
CA GLU A 116 -6.94 9.31 -20.14
C GLU A 116 -6.39 9.84 -18.82
N LEU A 117 -7.05 9.50 -17.71
CA LEU A 117 -6.63 9.93 -16.37
C LEU A 117 -5.33 9.26 -15.93
N THR A 118 -5.10 8.02 -16.33
CA THR A 118 -3.92 7.24 -15.94
C THR A 118 -2.81 7.22 -16.98
N GLY A 119 -2.97 7.92 -18.11
CA GLY A 119 -1.96 7.97 -19.17
C GLY A 119 -1.76 6.65 -19.90
N GLY A 120 -2.78 5.78 -19.94
CA GLY A 120 -2.73 4.51 -20.65
C GLY A 120 -2.42 3.29 -19.78
N GLU A 121 -1.98 3.47 -18.55
CA GLU A 121 -1.59 2.37 -17.65
C GLU A 121 -2.60 2.15 -16.51
N PRO A 122 -2.65 0.95 -15.91
CA PRO A 122 -3.48 0.73 -14.72
C PRO A 122 -3.09 1.68 -13.57
N PRO A 123 -4.04 2.20 -12.79
CA PRO A 123 -3.72 3.03 -11.64
C PRO A 123 -2.94 2.22 -10.59
N HIS A 124 -2.00 2.88 -9.91
CA HIS A 124 -1.18 2.22 -8.89
C HIS A 124 -1.88 2.23 -7.52
N VAL A 125 -1.94 1.07 -6.89
CA VAL A 125 -2.34 0.92 -5.50
C VAL A 125 -1.20 1.36 -4.60
N TYR A 126 -1.52 2.18 -3.61
CA TYR A 126 -0.58 2.59 -2.57
C TYR A 126 -1.11 2.31 -1.17
N ALA A 127 -0.18 2.28 -0.21
CA ALA A 127 -0.42 2.33 1.21
C ALA A 127 0.44 3.42 1.85
N ARG A 128 -0.17 4.45 2.44
CA ARG A 128 0.53 5.52 3.15
C ARG A 128 0.42 5.31 4.66
N PHE A 129 1.55 5.24 5.34
CA PHE A 129 1.63 5.03 6.78
C PHE A 129 1.74 6.37 7.50
N TYR A 130 0.98 6.51 8.58
CA TYR A 130 0.95 7.68 9.44
C TYR A 130 1.33 7.29 10.86
N ILE A 131 2.33 7.96 11.44
CA ILE A 131 2.81 7.76 12.81
C ILE A 131 2.74 9.13 13.50
N GLY A 132 2.10 9.21 14.66
CA GLY A 132 1.89 10.50 15.35
C GLY A 132 1.11 11.54 14.54
N GLY A 133 0.28 11.10 13.57
CA GLY A 133 -0.50 11.98 12.70
C GLY A 133 0.25 12.53 11.49
N GLN A 134 1.52 12.17 11.29
CA GLN A 134 2.34 12.59 10.15
C GLN A 134 2.58 11.41 9.21
N ALA A 135 2.58 11.68 7.90
CA ALA A 135 2.93 10.66 6.91
C ALA A 135 4.40 10.28 7.06
N ALA A 136 4.66 9.02 7.41
CA ALA A 136 6.00 8.50 7.64
C ALA A 136 6.62 7.96 6.35
N PHE A 137 5.87 7.13 5.60
CA PHE A 137 6.32 6.56 4.33
C PHE A 137 5.14 6.02 3.50
N VAL A 138 5.40 5.68 2.23
CA VAL A 138 4.44 5.12 1.28
C VAL A 138 4.97 3.81 0.70
N ILE A 139 4.11 2.81 0.56
CA ILE A 139 4.34 1.59 -0.22
C ILE A 139 3.50 1.73 -1.49
N GLU A 140 4.12 1.59 -2.65
CA GLU A 140 3.42 1.63 -3.95
C GLU A 140 3.65 0.30 -4.67
N ALA A 141 2.59 -0.24 -5.26
CA ALA A 141 2.72 -1.40 -6.12
C ALA A 141 3.51 -1.03 -7.39
N GLY A 142 4.52 -1.83 -7.75
CA GLY A 142 5.32 -1.64 -8.96
C GLY A 142 6.67 -0.92 -8.76
N LYS A 143 6.85 -0.10 -7.71
CA LYS A 143 8.17 0.51 -7.39
C LYS A 143 9.09 -0.38 -6.54
N GLU A 144 8.64 -1.59 -6.17
CA GLU A 144 9.42 -2.53 -5.37
C GLU A 144 10.52 -3.26 -6.16
N GLU A 145 10.50 -3.22 -7.50
CA GLU A 145 11.55 -3.83 -8.32
C GLU A 145 12.86 -3.04 -8.33
N GLU A 146 12.86 -1.74 -8.02
CA GLU A 146 14.08 -0.93 -8.00
C GLU A 146 14.91 -1.20 -6.74
N LEU A 147 14.30 -1.21 -5.56
CA LEU A 147 15.01 -1.46 -4.29
C LEU A 147 15.51 -2.90 -4.12
N ALA A 148 14.84 -3.88 -4.73
CA ALA A 148 15.30 -5.27 -4.75
C ALA A 148 16.48 -5.48 -5.72
N LYS A 149 16.64 -4.62 -6.74
CA LYS A 149 17.78 -4.67 -7.67
C LYS A 149 19.01 -3.92 -7.15
N THR A 150 18.87 -3.02 -6.18
CA THR A 150 20.00 -2.27 -5.57
C THR A 150 20.60 -2.93 -4.32
N THR A 151 20.22 -4.17 -3.98
CA THR A 151 20.89 -4.97 -2.94
C THR A 151 21.66 -6.14 -3.55
N TYR A 152 22.49 -5.84 -4.54
CA TYR A 152 23.64 -6.66 -4.94
C TYR A 152 24.75 -5.72 -5.37
N ILE A 153 25.51 -5.21 -4.40
CA ILE A 153 26.92 -4.86 -4.64
C ILE A 153 27.72 -5.40 -3.45
N ILE A 154 28.80 -6.09 -3.81
CA ILE A 154 29.72 -6.97 -3.09
C ILE A 154 30.49 -6.20 -2.01
#